data_AF-A0A1G2R5C9-F1
#
_entry.id   AF-A0A1G2R5C9-F1
#
_cell.length_a   1.000
_cell.length_b   1.000
_cell.length_c   1.000
_cell.angle_alpha   90.00
_cell.angle_beta   90.00
_cell.angle_gamma   90.00
#
_symmetry.space_group_name_H-M   'P 1'
#
loop_
_entity.id
_entity.type
_entity.pdbx_description
1 polymer ?
#
loop_
_entity_poly.entity_id
_entity_poly.type
_entity_poly.pdbx_seq_one_letter_code
_entity_poly.pdbx_strand_id
1 'polypeptide(L)'
;MTNSAAARVAEAKAQVHGFINNCLVSNSGPAREIREFTHKAMDLAPRYFFTRKASTTGKYHRGETLVEHTQAALTIGRHIVSMMREGFWGPIWDDAKVACFYSAVILHDIFASGVPGQERRDFKSKELRTDPFHMMYPEFYLRTIKVAGKPAWKHDWYSEITGAIAYHYGPWSPLAAFDPRELKFSDLRISVFLADYFSSREDIGVRISP
;
A
#
# COMPACT_ATOMS: atom_id res chain seq x y z
N MET A 1 24.79 9.64 -20.67
CA MET A 1 24.45 8.51 -19.76
C MET A 1 23.40 8.91 -18.71
N THR A 2 22.28 9.52 -19.12
CA THR A 2 21.22 10.02 -18.19
C THR A 2 19.88 9.29 -18.35
N ASN A 3 19.72 8.45 -19.38
CA ASN A 3 18.46 7.75 -19.69
C ASN A 3 18.12 6.57 -18.77
N SER A 4 19.05 6.02 -17.97
CA SER A 4 18.81 4.73 -17.28
C SER A 4 18.00 4.83 -15.98
N ALA A 5 18.07 5.95 -15.25
CA ALA A 5 17.38 6.09 -13.96
C ALA A 5 15.94 6.60 -14.12
N ALA A 6 15.67 7.46 -15.10
CA ALA A 6 14.33 7.89 -15.45
C ALA A 6 13.54 6.76 -16.12
N ALA A 7 14.17 6.00 -17.02
CA ALA A 7 13.55 4.84 -17.65
C ALA A 7 13.13 3.77 -16.63
N ARG A 8 14.01 3.43 -15.66
CA ARG A 8 13.68 2.48 -14.59
C ARG A 8 12.50 2.92 -13.73
N VAL A 9 12.42 4.22 -13.40
CA VAL A 9 11.25 4.76 -12.67
C VAL A 9 9.99 4.66 -13.52
N ALA A 10 10.06 4.99 -14.81
CA ALA A 10 8.92 4.92 -15.71
C ALA A 10 8.42 3.47 -15.88
N GLU A 11 9.33 2.51 -16.00
CA GLU A 11 9.03 1.08 -16.08
C GLU A 11 8.36 0.57 -14.79
N ALA A 12 8.96 0.84 -13.62
CA ALA A 12 8.40 0.47 -12.33
C ALA A 12 7.02 1.12 -12.11
N LYS A 13 6.84 2.37 -12.54
CA LYS A 13 5.54 3.04 -12.50
C LYS A 13 4.52 2.35 -13.41
N ALA A 14 4.90 2.02 -14.65
CA ALA A 14 4.03 1.29 -15.56
C ALA A 14 3.62 -0.08 -14.99
N GLN A 15 4.56 -0.78 -14.34
CA GLN A 15 4.31 -2.04 -13.65
C GLN A 15 3.26 -1.88 -12.53
N VAL A 16 3.38 -0.86 -11.67
CA VAL A 16 2.39 -0.60 -10.61
C VAL A 16 1.02 -0.26 -11.18
N HIS A 17 0.95 0.55 -12.25
CA HIS A 17 -0.34 0.82 -12.92
C HIS A 17 -0.94 -0.45 -13.54
N GLY A 18 -0.11 -1.39 -14.01
CA GLY A 18 -0.55 -2.73 -14.41
C GLY A 18 -1.19 -3.50 -13.24
N PHE A 19 -0.58 -3.48 -12.06
CA PHE A 19 -1.15 -4.12 -10.86
C PHE A 19 -2.50 -3.53 -10.48
N ILE A 20 -2.63 -2.20 -10.52
CA ILE A 20 -3.88 -1.49 -10.24
C ILE A 20 -4.98 -2.01 -11.17
N ASN A 21 -4.71 -2.12 -12.47
CA ASN A 21 -5.68 -2.62 -13.45
C ASN A 21 -6.06 -4.09 -13.23
N ASN A 22 -5.11 -4.92 -12.80
CA ASN A 22 -5.33 -6.35 -12.60
C ASN A 22 -6.07 -6.66 -11.28
N CYS A 23 -5.89 -5.85 -10.24
CA CYS A 23 -6.50 -6.10 -8.93
C CYS A 23 -7.82 -5.33 -8.74
N LEU A 24 -7.96 -4.15 -9.35
CA LEU A 24 -9.15 -3.30 -9.24
C LEU A 24 -9.98 -3.38 -10.53
N VAL A 25 -10.60 -4.53 -10.79
CA VAL A 25 -11.20 -4.84 -12.11
C VAL A 25 -12.58 -4.23 -12.36
N SER A 26 -13.27 -3.73 -11.33
CA SER A 26 -14.63 -3.19 -11.50
C SER A 26 -14.61 -1.81 -12.18
N ASN A 27 -15.52 -1.66 -13.15
CA ASN A 27 -15.66 -0.45 -13.99
C ASN A 27 -16.88 0.40 -13.62
N SER A 28 -17.51 0.14 -12.47
CA SER A 28 -18.68 0.88 -11.99
C SER A 28 -18.61 1.17 -10.49
N GLY A 29 -19.41 2.15 -10.06
CA GLY A 29 -19.62 2.48 -8.66
C GLY A 29 -18.33 2.84 -7.89
N PRO A 30 -18.34 2.64 -6.55
CA PRO A 30 -17.21 2.97 -5.69
C PRO A 30 -15.89 2.28 -6.07
N ALA A 31 -15.93 1.04 -6.55
CA ALA A 31 -14.72 0.31 -6.93
C ALA A 31 -13.97 0.98 -8.10
N ARG A 32 -14.70 1.54 -9.09
CA ARG A 32 -14.09 2.34 -10.16
C ARG A 32 -13.47 3.63 -9.62
N GLU A 33 -14.14 4.31 -8.69
CA GLU A 33 -13.64 5.52 -8.07
C GLU A 33 -12.35 5.25 -7.27
N ILE A 34 -12.31 4.16 -6.52
CA ILE A 34 -11.13 3.72 -5.77
C ILE A 34 -9.96 3.40 -6.72
N ARG A 35 -10.23 2.78 -7.88
CA ARG A 35 -9.21 2.56 -8.91
C ARG A 35 -8.66 3.87 -9.45
N GLU A 36 -9.53 4.82 -9.79
CA GLU A 36 -9.13 6.16 -10.25
C GLU A 36 -8.29 6.88 -9.18
N PHE A 37 -8.73 6.82 -7.93
CA PHE A 37 -7.98 7.33 -6.77
C PHE A 37 -6.58 6.73 -6.70
N THR A 38 -6.49 5.40 -6.78
CA THR A 38 -5.22 4.66 -6.62
C THR A 38 -4.23 5.02 -7.73
N HIS A 39 -4.68 5.14 -8.98
CA HIS A 39 -3.84 5.62 -10.07
C HIS A 39 -3.32 7.04 -9.81
N LYS A 40 -4.21 7.97 -9.44
CA LYS A 40 -3.84 9.36 -9.15
C LYS A 40 -2.91 9.48 -7.95
N ALA A 41 -3.09 8.65 -6.93
CA ALA A 41 -2.20 8.60 -5.79
C ALA A 41 -0.80 8.11 -6.20
N MET A 42 -0.73 7.08 -7.03
CA MET A 42 0.56 6.56 -7.53
C MET A 42 1.24 7.52 -8.51
N ASP A 43 0.49 8.35 -9.22
CA ASP A 43 1.05 9.45 -10.02
C ASP A 43 1.78 10.50 -9.16
N LEU A 44 1.39 10.65 -7.89
CA LEU A 44 2.00 11.53 -6.90
C LEU A 44 3.05 10.84 -6.02
N ALA A 45 3.30 9.55 -6.24
CA ALA A 45 4.25 8.79 -5.43
C ALA A 45 5.66 9.41 -5.50
N PRO A 46 6.35 9.58 -4.37
CA PRO A 46 7.75 10.02 -4.37
C PRO A 46 8.62 9.10 -5.22
N ARG A 47 9.60 9.67 -5.93
CA ARG A 47 10.49 8.90 -6.81
C ARG A 47 11.13 7.69 -6.12
N TYR A 48 11.46 7.82 -4.82
CA TYR A 48 12.10 6.75 -4.09
C TYR A 48 11.23 5.49 -3.97
N PHE A 49 9.90 5.60 -4.03
CA PHE A 49 9.00 4.45 -3.99
C PHE A 49 9.34 3.45 -5.09
N PHE A 50 9.65 3.95 -6.28
CA PHE A 50 9.97 3.13 -7.45
C PHE A 50 11.38 2.55 -7.47
N THR A 51 12.27 2.97 -6.56
CA THR A 51 13.71 2.66 -6.69
C THR A 51 14.39 2.17 -5.41
N ARG A 52 13.80 2.44 -4.24
CA ARG A 52 14.39 2.11 -2.95
C ARG A 52 14.05 0.67 -2.58
N LYS A 53 14.96 0.01 -1.86
CA LYS A 53 14.71 -1.25 -1.16
C LYS A 53 13.59 -1.10 -0.12
N ALA A 54 12.76 -2.13 0.03
CA ALA A 54 11.69 -2.18 1.03
C ALA A 54 12.28 -2.07 2.45
N SER A 55 13.26 -2.92 2.77
CA SER A 55 14.06 -2.75 3.98
C SER A 55 15.24 -1.82 3.77
N THR A 56 15.47 -0.93 4.75
CA THR A 56 16.72 -0.17 4.86
C THR A 56 17.70 -0.71 5.87
N THR A 57 17.35 -1.77 6.59
CA THR A 57 18.24 -2.43 7.55
C THR A 57 18.62 -3.85 7.12
N GLY A 58 17.94 -4.40 6.09
CA GLY A 58 18.17 -5.76 5.58
C GLY A 58 17.71 -6.88 6.53
N LYS A 59 17.00 -6.55 7.62
CA LYS A 59 16.65 -7.53 8.67
C LYS A 59 15.43 -8.40 8.36
N TYR A 60 14.52 -7.91 7.53
CA TYR A 60 13.20 -8.52 7.35
C TYR A 60 12.82 -8.73 5.89
N HIS A 61 13.57 -8.20 4.93
CA HIS A 61 13.20 -8.25 3.51
C HIS A 61 14.35 -8.81 2.70
N ARG A 62 14.03 -9.54 1.61
CA ARG A 62 14.97 -10.32 0.78
C ARG A 62 15.82 -9.44 -0.15
N GLY A 63 16.00 -8.17 0.21
CA GLY A 63 16.64 -7.16 -0.61
C GLY A 63 15.75 -6.57 -1.72
N GLU A 64 14.46 -6.93 -1.76
CA GLU A 64 13.51 -6.42 -2.76
C GLU A 64 13.27 -4.90 -2.65
N THR A 65 12.81 -4.30 -3.74
CA THR A 65 12.29 -2.93 -3.82
C THR A 65 10.90 -2.81 -3.21
N LEU A 66 10.47 -1.57 -2.91
CA LEU A 66 9.10 -1.32 -2.44
C LEU A 66 8.03 -1.79 -3.46
N VAL A 67 8.31 -1.69 -4.77
CA VAL A 67 7.40 -2.16 -5.82
C VAL A 67 7.29 -3.68 -5.81
N GLU A 68 8.40 -4.39 -5.70
CA GLU A 68 8.43 -5.85 -5.59
C GLU A 68 7.77 -6.34 -4.30
N HIS A 69 8.01 -5.65 -3.17
CA HIS A 69 7.32 -5.91 -1.90
C HIS A 69 5.81 -5.74 -2.04
N THR A 70 5.37 -4.64 -2.67
CA THR A 70 3.95 -4.39 -2.96
C THR A 70 3.37 -5.52 -3.82
N GLN A 71 4.11 -6.01 -4.82
CA GLN A 71 3.67 -7.13 -5.66
C GLN A 71 3.56 -8.44 -4.87
N ALA A 72 4.49 -8.71 -3.95
CA ALA A 72 4.41 -9.86 -3.05
C ALA A 72 3.21 -9.74 -2.09
N ALA A 73 2.98 -8.56 -1.51
CA ALA A 73 1.82 -8.28 -0.66
C ALA A 73 0.50 -8.46 -1.43
N LEU A 74 0.42 -8.01 -2.69
CA LEU A 74 -0.74 -8.24 -3.56
C LEU A 74 -0.96 -9.73 -3.86
N THR A 75 0.12 -10.51 -4.01
CA THR A 75 0.03 -11.96 -4.24
C THR A 75 -0.60 -12.66 -3.03
N ILE A 76 -0.13 -12.35 -1.82
CA ILE A 76 -0.78 -12.80 -0.58
C ILE A 76 -2.21 -12.28 -0.49
N GLY A 77 -2.43 -11.02 -0.84
CA GLY A 77 -3.72 -10.38 -0.80
C GLY A 77 -4.79 -11.07 -1.66
N ARG A 78 -4.41 -11.64 -2.82
CA ARG A 78 -5.33 -12.45 -3.65
C ARG A 78 -5.86 -13.67 -2.90
N HIS A 79 -5.01 -14.36 -2.14
CA HIS A 79 -5.42 -15.49 -1.31
C HIS A 79 -6.33 -15.05 -0.16
N ILE A 80 -6.02 -13.92 0.48
CA ILE A 80 -6.89 -13.34 1.52
C ILE A 80 -8.27 -13.01 0.93
N VAL A 81 -8.33 -12.33 -0.22
CA VAL A 81 -9.59 -11.96 -0.88
C VAL A 81 -10.40 -13.20 -1.28
N SER A 82 -9.77 -14.23 -1.86
CA SER A 82 -10.44 -15.49 -2.19
C SER A 82 -11.03 -16.14 -0.94
N MET A 83 -10.25 -16.27 0.13
CA MET A 83 -10.72 -16.81 1.41
C MET A 83 -11.90 -15.99 1.99
N MET A 84 -11.82 -14.67 1.95
CA MET A 84 -12.87 -13.79 2.47
C MET A 84 -14.15 -13.86 1.63
N ARG A 85 -14.05 -13.95 0.29
CA ARG A 85 -15.20 -13.99 -0.61
C ARG A 85 -15.90 -15.36 -0.65
N GLU A 86 -15.15 -16.44 -0.54
CA GLU A 86 -15.68 -17.81 -0.59
C GLU A 86 -16.25 -18.28 0.75
N GLY A 87 -15.89 -17.59 1.84
CA GLY A 87 -16.31 -17.94 3.19
C GLY A 87 -17.49 -17.14 3.74
N PHE A 88 -17.65 -17.22 5.06
CA PHE A 88 -18.67 -16.49 5.83
C PHE A 88 -18.67 -14.97 5.58
N TRP A 89 -17.51 -14.41 5.22
CA TRP A 89 -17.33 -12.97 4.99
C TRP A 89 -17.75 -12.49 3.60
N GLY A 90 -18.16 -13.39 2.70
CA GLY A 90 -18.46 -13.08 1.31
C GLY A 90 -19.47 -11.93 1.09
N PRO A 91 -20.59 -11.87 1.83
CA PRO A 91 -21.54 -10.75 1.72
C PRO A 91 -20.98 -9.38 2.14
N ILE A 92 -19.92 -9.36 2.96
CA ILE A 92 -19.28 -8.13 3.47
C ILE A 92 -18.13 -7.71 2.54
N TRP A 93 -17.42 -8.68 1.95
CA TRP A 93 -16.32 -8.45 1.00
C TRP A 93 -16.82 -8.28 -0.44
N ASP A 94 -17.66 -7.26 -0.62
CA ASP A 94 -18.11 -6.81 -1.92
C ASP A 94 -16.98 -6.18 -2.76
N ASP A 95 -17.28 -5.84 -4.01
CA ASP A 95 -16.28 -5.28 -4.93
C ASP A 95 -15.69 -3.95 -4.45
N ALA A 96 -16.45 -3.15 -3.68
CA ALA A 96 -15.96 -1.89 -3.13
C ALA A 96 -14.97 -2.14 -1.98
N LYS A 97 -15.27 -3.07 -1.08
CA LYS A 97 -14.37 -3.43 0.03
C LYS A 97 -13.10 -4.13 -0.47
N VAL A 98 -13.22 -5.01 -1.46
CA VAL A 98 -12.07 -5.61 -2.15
C VAL A 98 -11.21 -4.53 -2.81
N ALA A 99 -11.85 -3.51 -3.41
CA ALA A 99 -11.11 -2.38 -3.98
C ALA A 99 -10.40 -1.55 -2.91
N CYS A 100 -11.04 -1.30 -1.76
CA CYS A 100 -10.40 -0.65 -0.61
C CYS A 100 -9.17 -1.45 -0.14
N PHE A 101 -9.28 -2.77 -0.04
CA PHE A 101 -8.18 -3.65 0.38
C PHE A 101 -6.98 -3.52 -0.54
N TYR A 102 -7.17 -3.72 -1.85
CA TYR A 102 -6.05 -3.65 -2.79
C TYR A 102 -5.49 -2.24 -2.90
N SER A 103 -6.32 -1.19 -2.83
CA SER A 103 -5.83 0.19 -2.80
C SER A 103 -4.96 0.45 -1.57
N ALA A 104 -5.39 0.00 -0.40
CA ALA A 104 -4.60 0.12 0.83
C ALA A 104 -3.28 -0.64 0.74
N VAL A 105 -3.27 -1.88 0.22
CA VAL A 105 -2.03 -2.65 0.01
C VAL A 105 -1.09 -1.95 -0.99
N ILE A 106 -1.61 -1.36 -2.07
CA ILE A 106 -0.78 -0.66 -3.06
C ILE A 106 -0.15 0.61 -2.49
N LEU A 107 -0.86 1.29 -1.58
CA LEU A 107 -0.50 2.61 -1.08
C LEU A 107 0.14 2.60 0.31
N HIS A 108 0.20 1.47 1.03
CA HIS A 108 0.61 1.44 2.43
C HIS A 108 2.00 2.07 2.67
N ASP A 109 2.92 1.81 1.74
CA ASP A 109 4.32 2.22 1.79
C ASP A 109 4.65 3.38 0.83
N ILE A 110 3.63 4.04 0.24
CA ILE A 110 3.84 5.10 -0.77
C ILE A 110 4.74 6.23 -0.25
N PHE A 111 4.65 6.53 1.06
CA PHE A 111 5.50 7.52 1.73
C PHE A 111 6.53 6.90 2.67
N ALA A 112 7.00 5.67 2.41
CA ALA A 112 7.88 4.91 3.32
C ALA A 112 9.09 5.67 3.87
N SER A 113 9.64 6.65 3.13
CA SER A 113 10.77 7.48 3.59
C SER A 113 10.37 8.93 3.91
N GLY A 114 9.10 9.22 4.17
CA GLY A 114 8.60 10.58 4.38
C GLY A 114 8.08 11.24 3.10
N VAL A 115 7.62 12.47 3.20
CA VAL A 115 7.04 13.19 2.05
C VAL A 115 8.14 13.86 1.18
N PRO A 116 7.85 14.19 -0.09
CA PRO A 116 8.83 14.84 -0.96
C PRO A 116 9.43 16.10 -0.32
N GLY A 117 10.76 16.18 -0.30
CA GLY A 117 11.52 17.29 0.29
C GLY A 117 11.67 17.24 1.81
N GLN A 118 11.05 16.27 2.48
CA GLN A 118 11.21 16.01 3.92
C GLN A 118 11.57 14.54 4.16
N GLU A 119 12.28 13.92 3.22
CA GLU A 119 12.56 12.50 3.32
C GLU A 119 13.49 12.20 4.51
N ARG A 120 13.13 11.19 5.30
CA ARG A 120 13.94 10.69 6.40
C ARG A 120 15.22 10.07 5.86
N ARG A 121 16.35 10.58 6.33
CA ARG A 121 17.68 10.13 5.95
C ARG A 121 18.55 9.83 7.16
N ASP A 122 19.45 8.88 6.97
CA ASP A 122 20.54 8.63 7.89
C ASP A 122 21.44 9.86 7.99
N PHE A 123 21.79 10.27 9.21
CA PHE A 123 22.57 11.49 9.41
C PHE A 123 23.97 11.41 8.77
N LYS A 124 24.61 10.24 8.82
CA LYS A 124 25.98 10.03 8.36
C LYS A 124 26.03 9.68 6.87
N SER A 125 25.31 8.64 6.46
CA SER A 125 25.36 8.12 5.08
C SER A 125 24.46 8.88 4.10
N LYS A 126 23.50 9.68 4.60
CA LYS A 126 22.46 10.38 3.82
C LYS A 126 21.53 9.44 3.03
N GLU A 127 21.64 8.13 3.26
CA GLU A 127 20.74 7.13 2.70
C GLU A 127 19.32 7.31 3.24
N LEU A 128 18.32 7.04 2.39
CA LEU A 128 16.93 7.05 2.80
C LEU A 128 16.68 6.00 3.87
N ARG A 129 15.86 6.32 4.86
CA ARG A 129 15.44 5.43 5.96
C ARG A 129 13.92 5.37 6.00
N THR A 130 13.38 4.26 6.50
CA THR A 130 11.94 4.17 6.72
C THR A 130 11.54 5.19 7.77
N ASP A 131 10.57 6.04 7.49
CA ASP A 131 9.99 6.94 8.48
C ASP A 131 9.03 6.12 9.37
N PRO A 132 9.20 6.09 10.71
CA PRO A 132 8.35 5.29 11.58
C PRO A 132 6.89 5.75 11.57
N PHE A 133 6.60 6.95 11.07
CA PHE A 133 5.26 7.52 10.99
C PHE A 133 4.70 7.60 9.56
N HIS A 134 5.37 6.95 8.58
CA HIS A 134 4.97 7.04 7.18
C HIS A 134 3.51 6.64 6.90
N MET A 135 2.97 5.72 7.70
CA MET A 135 1.59 5.26 7.61
C MET A 135 0.55 6.37 7.79
N MET A 136 0.93 7.51 8.40
CA MET A 136 0.02 8.64 8.62
C MET A 136 -0.06 9.60 7.42
N TYR A 137 0.97 9.66 6.57
CA TYR A 137 1.01 10.62 5.47
C TYR A 137 -0.11 10.45 4.43
N PRO A 138 -0.53 9.22 4.05
CA PRO A 138 -1.58 9.02 3.05
C PRO A 138 -2.90 9.73 3.37
N GLU A 139 -3.31 9.79 4.65
CA GLU A 139 -4.52 10.50 5.12
C GLU A 139 -4.50 12.00 4.82
N PHE A 140 -3.32 12.62 4.86
CA PHE A 140 -3.20 14.07 4.67
C PHE A 140 -2.81 14.44 3.25
N TYR A 141 -1.91 13.67 2.62
CA TYR A 141 -1.33 14.03 1.33
C TYR A 141 -2.17 13.57 0.14
N LEU A 142 -3.04 12.56 0.31
CA LEU A 142 -3.87 12.05 -0.79
C LEU A 142 -5.30 12.60 -0.75
N ARG A 143 -5.70 13.28 0.32
CA ARG A 143 -7.10 13.68 0.56
C ARG A 143 -7.69 14.59 -0.51
N THR A 144 -6.85 15.45 -1.12
CA THR A 144 -7.29 16.47 -2.10
C THR A 144 -7.36 15.94 -3.52
N ILE A 145 -6.95 14.69 -3.77
CA ILE A 145 -7.10 14.03 -5.07
C ILE A 145 -8.58 14.05 -5.45
N LYS A 146 -8.90 14.65 -6.60
CA LYS A 146 -10.29 14.70 -7.10
C LYS A 146 -10.64 13.39 -7.79
N VAL A 147 -11.76 12.79 -7.40
CA VAL A 147 -12.35 11.59 -8.00
C VAL A 147 -13.84 11.82 -8.14
N ALA A 148 -14.40 11.54 -9.32
CA ALA A 148 -15.80 11.86 -9.64
C ALA A 148 -16.19 13.33 -9.30
N GLY A 149 -15.27 14.28 -9.56
CA GLY A 149 -15.48 15.70 -9.33
C GLY A 149 -15.38 16.19 -7.88
N LYS A 150 -15.23 15.31 -6.88
CA LYS A 150 -15.07 15.71 -5.46
C LYS A 150 -13.73 15.24 -4.87
N PRO A 151 -13.19 15.92 -3.84
CA PRO A 151 -11.99 15.46 -3.13
C PRO A 151 -12.18 14.06 -2.54
N ALA A 152 -11.11 13.25 -2.50
CA ALA A 152 -11.11 11.88 -2.00
C ALA A 152 -11.72 11.76 -0.60
N TRP A 153 -11.38 12.66 0.33
CA TRP A 153 -11.91 12.64 1.70
C TRP A 153 -13.43 12.80 1.82
N LYS A 154 -14.13 13.21 0.74
CA LYS A 154 -15.60 13.26 0.68
C LYS A 154 -16.24 11.96 0.20
N HIS A 155 -15.46 10.89 0.07
CA HIS A 155 -15.93 9.56 -0.26
C HIS A 155 -15.78 8.65 0.95
N ASP A 156 -16.79 7.85 1.23
CA ASP A 156 -16.82 6.96 2.40
C ASP A 156 -15.69 5.93 2.36
N TRP A 157 -15.29 5.50 1.16
CA TRP A 157 -14.18 4.56 0.97
C TRP A 157 -12.81 5.14 1.37
N TYR A 158 -12.67 6.46 1.49
CA TYR A 158 -11.36 7.08 1.76
C TYR A 158 -10.86 6.73 3.16
N SER A 159 -11.70 6.86 4.17
CA SER A 159 -11.35 6.57 5.58
C SER A 159 -11.12 5.08 5.82
N GLU A 160 -11.76 4.20 5.04
CA GLU A 160 -11.51 2.76 5.04
C GLU A 160 -10.08 2.47 4.54
N ILE A 161 -9.70 3.04 3.39
CA ILE A 161 -8.36 2.85 2.81
C ILE A 161 -7.28 3.42 3.73
N THR A 162 -7.39 4.68 4.12
CA THR A 162 -6.35 5.35 4.92
C THR A 162 -6.29 4.81 6.35
N GLY A 163 -7.43 4.39 6.91
CA GLY A 163 -7.46 3.69 8.19
C GLY A 163 -6.77 2.31 8.12
N ALA A 164 -6.92 1.58 7.01
CA ALA A 164 -6.20 0.34 6.78
C ALA A 164 -4.68 0.56 6.59
N ILE A 165 -4.30 1.60 5.84
CA ILE A 165 -2.90 1.99 5.70
C ILE A 165 -2.31 2.40 7.05
N ALA A 166 -2.98 3.25 7.83
CA ALA A 166 -2.48 3.68 9.14
C ALA A 166 -2.24 2.49 10.10
N TYR A 167 -3.01 1.40 9.94
CA TYR A 167 -2.90 0.19 10.75
C TYR A 167 -1.91 -0.84 10.20
N HIS A 168 -1.32 -0.69 9.02
CA HIS A 168 -0.63 -1.83 8.36
C HIS A 168 0.56 -2.43 9.15
N TYR A 169 1.14 -1.71 10.12
CA TYR A 169 2.15 -2.25 11.06
C TYR A 169 1.55 -3.11 12.20
N GLY A 170 0.25 -3.02 12.43
CA GLY A 170 -0.46 -3.74 13.49
C GLY A 170 0.25 -3.65 14.85
N PRO A 171 0.59 -4.79 15.49
CA PRO A 171 1.31 -4.84 16.76
C PRO A 171 2.64 -4.07 16.81
N TRP A 172 3.26 -3.82 15.66
CA TRP A 172 4.56 -3.15 15.57
C TRP A 172 4.44 -1.65 15.33
N SER A 173 3.22 -1.11 15.34
CA SER A 173 3.02 0.33 15.21
C SER A 173 3.65 1.08 16.40
N PRO A 174 4.39 2.17 16.15
CA PRO A 174 4.91 3.02 17.23
C PRO A 174 3.81 3.83 17.91
N LEU A 175 2.57 3.76 17.43
CA LEU A 175 1.43 4.52 17.94
C LEU A 175 0.60 3.62 18.87
N ALA A 176 0.54 4.00 20.15
CA ALA A 176 -0.18 3.26 21.19
C ALA A 176 -1.67 3.02 20.89
N ALA A 177 -2.28 3.88 20.05
CA ALA A 177 -3.68 3.75 19.61
C ALA A 177 -3.95 2.54 18.70
N PHE A 178 -2.90 1.82 18.25
CA PHE A 178 -3.02 0.62 17.41
C PHE A 178 -2.66 -0.67 18.18
N ASP A 179 -2.85 -0.67 19.50
CA ASP A 179 -2.61 -1.83 20.36
C ASP A 179 -3.49 -3.04 19.97
N PRO A 180 -2.94 -4.14 19.45
CA PRO A 180 -3.67 -5.30 18.95
C PRO A 180 -4.48 -6.03 20.04
N ARG A 181 -4.27 -5.73 21.32
CA ARG A 181 -5.04 -6.30 22.44
C ARG A 181 -6.40 -5.65 22.60
N GLU A 182 -6.60 -4.46 22.02
CA GLU A 182 -7.89 -3.79 21.96
C GLU A 182 -8.65 -4.27 20.72
N LEU A 183 -9.19 -5.49 20.80
CA LEU A 183 -10.00 -6.24 19.82
C LEU A 183 -11.20 -5.45 19.22
N LYS A 184 -10.93 -4.36 18.50
CA LYS A 184 -11.90 -3.54 17.74
C LYS A 184 -11.35 -3.22 16.36
N PHE A 185 -10.79 -4.22 15.67
CA PHE A 185 -10.21 -4.01 14.35
C PHE A 185 -11.17 -4.43 13.25
N SER A 186 -11.22 -3.62 12.18
CA SER A 186 -11.93 -4.03 10.97
C SER A 186 -11.18 -5.18 10.31
N ASP A 187 -11.93 -6.10 9.74
CA ASP A 187 -11.43 -7.16 8.87
C ASP A 187 -10.48 -6.63 7.78
N LEU A 188 -10.78 -5.47 7.20
CA LEU A 188 -9.95 -4.78 6.21
C LEU A 188 -8.56 -4.44 6.75
N ARG A 189 -8.50 -3.84 7.95
CA ARG A 189 -7.24 -3.44 8.61
C ARG A 189 -6.36 -4.66 8.90
N ILE A 190 -6.95 -5.71 9.48
CA ILE A 190 -6.24 -6.95 9.77
C ILE A 190 -5.73 -7.59 8.47
N SER A 191 -6.55 -7.63 7.42
CA SER A 191 -6.15 -8.20 6.15
C SER A 191 -4.96 -7.48 5.51
N VAL A 192 -4.92 -6.14 5.54
CA VAL A 192 -3.78 -5.36 5.03
C VAL A 192 -2.52 -5.65 5.84
N PHE A 193 -2.64 -5.65 7.17
CA PHE A 193 -1.56 -6.03 8.08
C PHE A 193 -1.01 -7.44 7.77
N LEU A 194 -1.88 -8.43 7.59
CA LEU A 194 -1.45 -9.81 7.29
C LEU A 194 -0.78 -9.90 5.92
N ALA A 195 -1.30 -9.19 4.91
CA ALA A 195 -0.69 -9.16 3.58
C ALA A 195 0.74 -8.61 3.61
N ASP A 196 0.94 -7.48 4.30
CA ASP A 196 2.25 -6.83 4.47
C ASP A 196 3.20 -7.67 5.34
N TYR A 197 2.69 -8.22 6.45
CA TYR A 197 3.48 -9.05 7.34
C TYR A 197 4.02 -10.27 6.61
N PHE A 198 3.15 -11.05 5.94
CA PHE A 198 3.57 -12.28 5.27
C PHE A 198 4.44 -12.03 4.05
N SER A 199 4.29 -10.91 3.34
CA SER A 199 5.20 -10.56 2.24
C SER A 199 6.58 -10.14 2.74
N SER A 200 6.66 -9.60 3.96
CA SER A 200 7.90 -9.23 4.66
C SER A 200 8.59 -10.42 5.36
N ARG A 201 8.25 -11.67 5.03
CA ARG A 201 8.84 -12.86 5.67
C ARG A 201 9.76 -13.59 4.71
N GLU A 202 11.06 -13.55 4.98
CA GLU A 202 12.06 -14.29 4.19
C GLU A 202 11.84 -15.81 4.23
N ASP A 203 11.32 -16.33 5.34
CA ASP A 203 10.99 -17.74 5.57
C ASP A 203 9.70 -18.19 4.88
N ILE A 204 8.83 -17.26 4.45
CA ILE A 204 7.60 -17.57 3.72
C ILE A 204 7.85 -17.34 2.23
N GLY A 205 8.12 -18.43 1.51
CA GLY A 205 8.40 -18.41 0.07
C GLY A 205 7.22 -17.90 -0.76
N VAL A 206 7.12 -16.59 -1.01
CA VAL A 206 6.10 -16.03 -1.92
C VAL A 206 6.57 -16.25 -3.36
N ARG A 207 5.91 -17.16 -4.08
CA ARG A 207 6.04 -17.24 -5.54
C ARG A 207 5.19 -16.15 -6.16
N ILE A 208 5.84 -15.14 -6.74
CA ILE A 208 5.18 -14.11 -7.53
C ILE A 208 4.78 -14.74 -8.87
N SER A 209 3.49 -15.01 -9.05
CA SER A 209 2.94 -15.39 -10.36
C SER A 209 2.65 -14.13 -11.19
N PRO A 210 2.96 -14.14 -12.51
CA PRO A 210 2.67 -13.02 -13.42
C PRO A 210 1.23 -12.54 -13.36
#